data_AF-A0A3D0WBW3-F1
#
_entry.id   AF-A0A3D0WBW3-F1
#
_cell.length_a   1.000
_cell.length_b   1.000
_cell.length_c   1.000
_cell.angle_alpha   90.00
_cell.angle_beta   90.00
_cell.angle_gamma   90.00
#
_symmetry.space_group_name_H-M   'P 1'
#
loop_
_entity.id
_entity.type
_entity.pdbx_description
1 polymer ?
#
loop_
_entity_poly.entity_id
_entity_poly.type
_entity_poly.pdbx_seq_one_letter_code
_entity_poly.pdbx_strand_id
1 'polypeptide(L)'
;DVAIARDLRRMGDSHDPDDPHFAAFKAATLKRYGAARVEDLPVNYKGLLALEGERLTAALFDRYAAESFAVQARQNAVVAGASAISPAIALRSLSMAAAGTDLSGHRRFLEQAERYRYALVQRLNRMQAEGVAYADDTATDAGADRRKRVDAANWRAMPDFAFRPAGPGTLARAALPGLAVVLLWLTAASALLAFATYRLGARR
;
A
#
# COMPACT_ATOMS: atom_id res chain seq x y z
N ASP A 1 13.27 -6.25 -9.11
CA ASP A 1 13.54 -4.87 -9.61
C ASP A 1 13.55 -4.73 -11.13
N VAL A 2 14.08 -5.70 -11.89
CA VAL A 2 14.13 -5.61 -13.37
C VAL A 2 12.74 -5.44 -14.03
N ALA A 3 11.70 -6.10 -13.52
CA ALA A 3 10.36 -6.03 -14.09
C ALA A 3 9.65 -4.68 -13.84
N ILE A 4 9.67 -4.19 -12.59
CA ILE A 4 9.08 -2.88 -12.23
C ILE A 4 9.75 -1.76 -13.01
N ALA A 5 11.10 -1.72 -13.04
CA ALA A 5 11.83 -0.69 -13.76
C ALA A 5 11.57 -0.74 -15.28
N ARG A 6 11.44 -1.93 -15.86
CA ARG A 6 11.07 -2.11 -17.27
C ARG A 6 9.65 -1.61 -17.54
N ASP A 7 8.69 -1.98 -16.70
CA ASP A 7 7.29 -1.63 -16.91
C ASP A 7 7.02 -0.15 -16.60
N LEU A 8 7.81 0.46 -15.70
CA LEU A 8 7.87 1.91 -15.49
C LEU A 8 8.30 2.64 -16.78
N ARG A 9 9.38 2.20 -17.42
CA ARG A 9 9.83 2.76 -18.72
C ARG A 9 8.80 2.61 -19.84
N ARG A 10 7.93 1.60 -19.77
CA ARG A 10 6.88 1.35 -20.77
C ARG A 10 5.62 2.20 -20.57
N MET A 11 5.42 2.77 -19.38
CA MET A 11 4.27 3.67 -19.12
C MET A 11 4.48 5.08 -19.68
N GLY A 12 5.70 5.37 -20.13
CA GLY A 12 6.08 6.62 -20.75
C GLY A 12 6.88 7.54 -19.83
N ASP A 13 7.50 8.56 -20.43
CA ASP A 13 8.28 9.57 -19.71
C ASP A 13 7.61 10.93 -19.84
N SER A 14 7.17 11.50 -18.71
CA SER A 14 6.55 12.83 -18.67
C SER A 14 7.49 13.96 -19.06
N HIS A 15 8.80 13.69 -19.10
CA HIS A 15 9.84 14.63 -19.51
C HIS A 15 10.23 14.46 -20.98
N ASP A 16 9.76 13.40 -21.64
CA ASP A 16 9.95 13.18 -23.07
C ASP A 16 8.79 13.83 -23.85
N PRO A 17 9.05 14.88 -24.65
CA PRO A 17 8.01 15.55 -25.43
C PRO A 17 7.41 14.65 -26.53
N ASP A 18 8.12 13.60 -26.94
CA ASP A 18 7.71 12.66 -27.99
C ASP A 18 7.01 11.41 -27.43
N ASP A 19 6.84 11.32 -26.10
CA ASP A 19 6.13 10.22 -25.47
C ASP A 19 4.66 10.16 -25.92
N PRO A 20 4.19 9.06 -26.52
CA PRO A 20 2.82 8.98 -27.06
C PRO A 20 1.73 9.18 -26.01
N HIS A 21 1.94 8.70 -24.78
CA HIS A 21 0.95 8.83 -23.71
C HIS A 21 0.86 10.28 -23.23
N PHE A 22 1.99 10.91 -22.93
CA PHE A 22 2.01 12.28 -22.43
C PHE A 22 1.70 13.32 -23.51
N ALA A 23 2.02 13.05 -24.78
CA ALA A 23 1.57 13.86 -25.91
C ALA A 23 0.04 13.80 -26.06
N ALA A 24 -0.56 12.61 -25.95
CA ALA A 24 -2.02 12.45 -25.98
C ALA A 24 -2.69 13.14 -24.78
N PHE A 25 -2.11 13.01 -23.58
CA PHE A 25 -2.59 13.69 -22.37
C PHE A 25 -2.53 15.22 -22.52
N LYS A 26 -1.45 15.77 -23.07
CA LYS A 26 -1.29 17.20 -23.37
C LYS A 26 -2.38 17.67 -24.33
N ALA A 27 -2.55 16.98 -25.45
CA ALA A 27 -3.55 17.32 -26.46
C ALA A 27 -4.98 17.27 -25.91
N ALA A 28 -5.30 16.23 -25.12
CA ALA A 28 -6.59 16.11 -24.44
C ALA A 28 -6.83 17.25 -23.44
N THR A 29 -5.79 17.66 -22.70
CA THR A 29 -5.85 18.77 -21.74
C THR A 29 -6.09 20.10 -22.44
N LEU A 30 -5.32 20.42 -23.48
CA LEU A 30 -5.49 21.63 -24.28
C LEU A 30 -6.90 21.71 -24.89
N LYS A 31 -7.37 20.60 -25.47
CA LYS A 31 -8.73 20.49 -26.01
C LYS A 31 -9.80 20.70 -24.95
N ARG A 32 -9.63 20.13 -23.75
CA ARG A 32 -10.57 20.28 -22.63
C ARG A 32 -10.74 21.73 -22.19
N TYR A 33 -9.67 22.52 -22.21
CA TYR A 33 -9.68 23.92 -21.80
C TYR A 33 -9.83 24.91 -22.97
N GLY A 34 -9.89 24.43 -24.22
CA GLY A 34 -9.96 25.28 -25.41
C GLY A 34 -8.71 26.11 -25.65
N ALA A 35 -7.56 25.70 -25.11
CA ALA A 35 -6.29 26.41 -25.22
C ALA A 35 -5.46 25.90 -26.39
N ALA A 36 -4.75 26.79 -27.08
CA ALA A 36 -3.81 26.41 -28.15
C ALA A 36 -2.45 25.97 -27.60
N ARG A 37 -2.03 26.52 -26.45
CA ARG A 37 -0.75 26.24 -25.81
C ARG A 37 -0.90 26.07 -24.30
N VAL A 38 0.12 25.47 -23.69
CA VAL A 38 0.13 25.17 -22.25
C VAL A 38 0.11 26.46 -21.42
N GLU A 39 0.77 27.50 -21.90
CA GLU A 39 0.85 28.82 -21.27
C GLU A 39 -0.51 29.51 -21.19
N ASP A 40 -1.44 29.13 -22.07
CA ASP A 40 -2.78 29.73 -22.17
C ASP A 40 -3.81 28.95 -21.31
N LEU A 41 -3.38 27.90 -20.59
CA LEU A 41 -4.25 27.14 -19.70
C LEU A 41 -4.61 27.94 -18.44
N PRO A 42 -5.86 27.87 -17.96
CA PRO A 42 -6.28 28.51 -16.71
C PRO A 42 -5.76 27.78 -15.46
N VAL A 43 -5.00 26.69 -15.65
CA VAL A 43 -4.41 25.84 -14.61
C VAL A 43 -2.98 25.49 -15.01
N ASN A 44 -2.15 25.22 -14.02
CA ASN A 44 -0.76 24.85 -14.27
C ASN A 44 -0.64 23.40 -14.72
N TYR A 45 -0.20 23.26 -15.97
CA TYR A 45 -0.03 21.97 -16.63
C TYR A 45 0.98 21.04 -15.93
N LYS A 46 2.04 21.57 -15.29
CA LYS A 46 3.00 20.73 -14.55
C LYS A 46 2.31 20.00 -13.39
N GLY A 47 1.40 20.66 -12.68
CA GLY A 47 0.60 20.01 -11.64
C GLY A 47 -0.35 18.94 -12.20
N LEU A 48 -0.98 19.19 -13.35
CA LEU A 48 -1.81 18.19 -14.04
C LEU A 48 -1.00 16.98 -14.52
N LEU A 49 0.20 17.23 -15.05
CA LEU A 49 1.14 16.20 -15.49
C LEU A 49 1.60 15.34 -14.30
N ALA A 50 1.91 15.96 -13.16
CA ALA A 50 2.27 15.27 -11.93
C ALA A 50 1.11 14.42 -11.36
N LEU A 51 -0.13 14.91 -11.42
CA LEU A 51 -1.33 14.15 -11.05
C LEU A 51 -1.50 12.87 -11.87
N GLU A 52 -1.27 12.96 -13.19
CA GLU A 52 -1.39 11.82 -14.09
C GLU A 52 -0.22 10.84 -13.93
N GLY A 53 1.01 11.36 -13.81
CA GLY A 53 2.19 10.55 -13.55
C GLY A 53 2.05 9.73 -12.26
N GLU A 54 1.65 10.37 -11.16
CA GLU A 54 1.42 9.69 -9.87
C GLU A 54 0.31 8.63 -9.98
N ARG A 55 -0.77 8.90 -10.74
CA ARG A 55 -1.84 7.91 -10.96
C ARG A 55 -1.32 6.66 -11.67
N LEU A 56 -0.50 6.83 -12.70
CA LEU A 56 0.07 5.71 -13.46
C LEU A 56 1.06 4.90 -12.61
N THR A 57 1.99 5.58 -11.95
CA THR A 57 3.02 4.92 -11.15
C THR A 57 2.41 4.22 -9.94
N ALA A 58 1.50 4.86 -9.19
CA ALA A 58 0.80 4.24 -8.06
C ALA A 58 0.04 2.98 -8.50
N ALA A 59 -0.67 3.03 -9.63
CA ALA A 59 -1.38 1.87 -10.17
C ALA A 59 -0.44 0.71 -10.53
N LEU A 60 0.76 1.00 -11.05
CA LEU A 60 1.76 -0.05 -11.31
C LEU A 60 2.22 -0.70 -10.01
N PHE A 61 2.61 0.10 -9.02
CA PHE A 61 3.12 -0.39 -7.74
C PHE A 61 2.05 -1.17 -6.97
N ASP A 62 0.79 -0.74 -7.00
CA ASP A 62 -0.34 -1.46 -6.40
C ASP A 62 -0.51 -2.86 -6.98
N ARG A 63 -0.38 -3.02 -8.31
CA ARG A 63 -0.45 -4.35 -8.94
C ARG A 63 0.67 -5.27 -8.45
N TYR A 64 1.92 -4.77 -8.45
CA TYR A 64 3.07 -5.56 -7.98
C TYR A 64 2.97 -5.89 -6.50
N ALA A 65 2.48 -4.96 -5.67
CA ALA A 65 2.23 -5.22 -4.26
C ALA A 65 1.19 -6.33 -4.08
N ALA A 66 0.08 -6.28 -4.83
CA ALA A 66 -0.95 -7.32 -4.80
C ALA A 66 -0.42 -8.70 -5.22
N GLU A 67 0.37 -8.77 -6.29
CA GLU A 67 1.03 -9.99 -6.74
C GLU A 67 1.98 -10.56 -5.67
N SER A 68 2.82 -9.70 -5.08
CA SER A 68 3.74 -10.07 -4.01
C SER A 68 2.99 -10.62 -2.79
N PHE A 69 1.92 -9.95 -2.36
CA PHE A 69 1.10 -10.43 -1.26
C PHE A 69 0.40 -11.76 -1.57
N ALA A 70 -0.01 -12.00 -2.81
CA ALA A 70 -0.59 -13.27 -3.22
C ALA A 70 0.44 -14.41 -3.14
N VAL A 71 1.71 -14.16 -3.51
CA VAL A 71 2.81 -15.13 -3.34
C VAL A 71 3.06 -15.41 -1.86
N GLN A 72 3.20 -14.38 -1.03
CA GLN A 72 3.43 -14.51 0.41
C GLN A 72 2.28 -15.25 1.11
N ALA A 73 1.03 -15.01 0.70
CA ALA A 73 -0.13 -15.73 1.22
C ALA A 73 -0.05 -17.24 0.94
N ARG A 74 0.36 -17.64 -0.28
CA ARG A 74 0.57 -19.05 -0.63
C ARG A 74 1.70 -19.68 0.19
N GLN A 75 2.81 -18.96 0.38
CA GLN A 75 3.93 -19.43 1.20
C GLN A 75 3.50 -19.63 2.67
N ASN A 76 2.76 -18.67 3.24
CA ASN A 76 2.23 -18.79 4.59
C ASN A 76 1.25 -19.95 4.74
N ALA A 77 0.45 -20.27 3.72
CA ALA A 77 -0.43 -21.43 3.75
C ALA A 77 0.35 -22.76 3.83
N VAL A 78 1.49 -22.88 3.14
CA VAL A 78 2.38 -24.05 3.24
C VAL A 78 2.96 -24.16 4.65
N VAL A 79 3.46 -23.05 5.22
CA VAL A 79 3.97 -23.03 6.61
C VAL A 79 2.88 -23.38 7.61
N ALA A 80 1.65 -22.88 7.40
CA ALA A 80 0.52 -23.23 8.24
C ALA A 80 0.18 -24.73 8.16
N GLY A 81 0.34 -25.37 7.01
CA GLY A 81 0.20 -26.83 6.87
C GLY A 81 1.18 -27.62 7.74
N ALA A 82 2.41 -27.13 7.91
CA ALA A 82 3.41 -27.76 8.78
C ALA A 82 3.07 -27.70 10.30
N SER A 83 2.06 -26.91 10.69
CA SER A 83 1.59 -26.85 12.08
C SER A 83 1.04 -28.18 12.61
N ALA A 84 0.62 -29.09 11.72
CA ALA A 84 0.22 -30.45 12.08
C ALA A 84 1.35 -31.25 12.73
N ILE A 85 2.62 -30.92 12.45
CA ILE A 85 3.80 -31.63 12.96
C ILE A 85 4.49 -30.84 14.08
N SER A 86 4.27 -29.52 14.16
CA SER A 86 4.92 -28.65 15.14
C SER A 86 3.92 -27.76 15.89
N PRO A 87 3.68 -27.98 17.19
CA PRO A 87 2.83 -27.10 18.00
C PRO A 87 3.39 -25.68 18.11
N ALA A 88 4.71 -25.50 17.99
CA ALA A 88 5.34 -24.19 18.03
C ALA A 88 4.91 -23.30 16.85
N ILE A 89 4.73 -23.87 15.66
CA ILE A 89 4.23 -23.14 14.48
C ILE A 89 2.78 -22.69 14.69
N ALA A 90 1.95 -23.57 15.27
CA ALA A 90 0.55 -23.26 15.59
C ALA A 90 0.44 -22.13 16.62
N LEU A 91 1.21 -22.21 17.72
CA LEU A 91 1.30 -21.18 18.76
C LEU A 91 1.76 -19.83 18.21
N ARG A 92 2.81 -19.82 17.38
CA ARG A 92 3.30 -18.59 16.74
C ARG A 92 2.23 -17.97 15.84
N SER A 93 1.57 -18.78 15.02
CA SER A 93 0.52 -18.32 14.09
C SER A 93 -0.69 -17.76 14.83
N LEU A 94 -1.13 -18.45 15.89
CA LEU A 94 -2.17 -18.00 16.80
C LEU A 94 -1.82 -16.63 17.42
N SER A 95 -0.61 -16.51 17.97
CA SER A 95 -0.14 -15.28 18.62
C SER A 95 -0.12 -14.09 17.64
N MET A 96 0.48 -14.26 16.46
CA MET A 96 0.54 -13.20 15.46
C MET A 96 -0.85 -12.81 14.95
N ALA A 97 -1.73 -13.77 14.70
CA ALA A 97 -3.10 -13.49 14.25
C ALA A 97 -3.92 -12.76 15.32
N ALA A 98 -3.79 -13.16 16.60
CA ALA A 98 -4.47 -12.50 17.71
C ALA A 98 -3.93 -11.07 17.96
N ALA A 99 -2.63 -10.85 17.79
CA ALA A 99 -1.99 -9.54 17.92
C ALA A 99 -2.14 -8.64 16.68
N GLY A 100 -2.61 -9.19 15.55
CA GLY A 100 -2.66 -8.48 14.27
C GLY A 100 -1.28 -8.14 13.70
N THR A 101 -0.26 -8.92 14.07
CA THR A 101 1.13 -8.80 13.59
C THR A 101 1.47 -9.82 12.51
N ASP A 102 0.47 -10.54 12.01
CA ASP A 102 0.57 -11.46 10.90
C ASP A 102 0.66 -10.73 9.54
N LEU A 103 0.77 -11.50 8.45
CA LEU A 103 0.83 -10.95 7.11
C LEU A 103 -0.42 -10.10 6.76
N SER A 104 -1.60 -10.47 7.28
CA SER A 104 -2.82 -9.70 7.07
C SER A 104 -2.74 -8.32 7.73
N GLY A 105 -2.26 -8.27 8.97
CA GLY A 105 -2.00 -7.02 9.70
C GLY A 105 -0.99 -6.13 8.99
N HIS A 106 0.14 -6.70 8.55
CA HIS A 106 1.15 -5.97 7.80
C HIS A 106 0.61 -5.40 6.48
N ARG A 107 -0.09 -6.21 5.69
CA ARG A 107 -0.74 -5.78 4.44
C ARG A 107 -1.73 -4.64 4.68
N ARG A 108 -2.57 -4.77 5.71
CA ARG A 108 -3.56 -3.75 6.09
C ARG A 108 -2.91 -2.40 6.44
N PHE A 109 -1.75 -2.42 7.08
CA PHE A 109 -0.99 -1.21 7.36
C PHE A 109 -0.46 -0.59 6.06
N LEU A 110 0.24 -1.36 5.22
CA LEU A 110 0.81 -0.85 3.98
C LEU A 110 -0.26 -0.31 3.03
N GLU A 111 -1.40 -0.99 2.86
CA GLU A 111 -2.49 -0.48 2.03
C GLU A 111 -3.10 0.83 2.57
N GLN A 112 -3.14 1.01 3.90
CA GLN A 112 -3.60 2.27 4.50
C GLN A 112 -2.58 3.39 4.32
N ALA A 113 -1.30 3.09 4.55
CA ALA A 113 -0.21 4.03 4.38
C ALA A 113 -0.11 4.48 2.91
N GLU A 114 -0.26 3.56 1.97
CA GLU A 114 -0.19 3.85 0.54
C GLU A 114 -1.38 4.70 0.07
N ARG A 115 -2.61 4.39 0.50
CA ARG A 115 -3.77 5.25 0.22
C ARG A 115 -3.57 6.66 0.77
N TYR A 116 -2.99 6.79 1.97
CA TYR A 116 -2.67 8.08 2.56
C TYR A 116 -1.60 8.82 1.75
N ARG A 117 -0.49 8.15 1.42
CA ARG A 117 0.61 8.69 0.61
C ARG A 117 0.10 9.19 -0.75
N TYR A 118 -0.67 8.37 -1.46
CA TYR A 118 -1.27 8.73 -2.74
C TYR A 118 -2.18 9.96 -2.60
N ALA A 119 -3.09 9.97 -1.62
CA ALA A 119 -3.98 11.11 -1.40
C ALA A 119 -3.23 12.40 -1.05
N LEU A 120 -2.14 12.30 -0.28
CA LEU A 120 -1.27 13.42 0.05
C LEU A 120 -0.60 13.98 -1.22
N VAL A 121 0.05 13.13 -2.02
CA VAL A 121 0.72 13.55 -3.26
C VAL A 121 -0.27 14.14 -4.26
N GLN A 122 -1.45 13.53 -4.43
CA GLN A 122 -2.50 14.07 -5.28
C GLN A 122 -3.00 15.43 -4.81
N ARG A 123 -3.06 15.68 -3.49
CA ARG A 123 -3.40 16.99 -2.95
C ARG A 123 -2.31 18.03 -3.23
N LEU A 124 -1.03 17.66 -3.07
CA LEU A 124 0.12 18.50 -3.40
C LEU A 124 0.13 18.90 -4.87
N ASN A 125 0.00 17.94 -5.77
CA ASN A 125 -0.01 18.18 -7.21
C ASN A 125 -1.22 19.02 -7.65
N ARG A 126 -2.37 18.84 -7.00
CA ARG A 126 -3.56 19.67 -7.22
C ARG A 126 -3.35 21.12 -6.77
N MET A 127 -2.72 21.34 -5.62
CA MET A 127 -2.38 22.68 -5.16
C MET A 127 -1.43 23.39 -6.12
N GLN A 128 -0.48 22.67 -6.71
CA GLN A 128 0.36 23.25 -7.78
C GLN A 128 -0.46 23.58 -9.03
N ALA A 129 -1.34 22.66 -9.46
CA ALA A 129 -2.16 22.85 -10.66
C ALA A 129 -3.13 24.04 -10.55
N GLU A 130 -3.73 24.24 -9.37
CA GLU A 130 -4.81 25.21 -9.17
C GLU A 130 -4.31 26.51 -8.50
N GLY A 131 -3.23 26.44 -7.71
CA GLY A 131 -2.78 27.53 -6.85
C GLY A 131 -1.49 28.24 -7.28
N VAL A 132 -0.81 27.75 -8.32
CA VAL A 132 0.42 28.37 -8.85
C VAL A 132 0.27 28.58 -10.35
N ALA A 133 0.39 29.81 -10.83
CA ALA A 133 0.34 30.07 -12.27
C ALA A 133 1.51 29.39 -13.00
N TYR A 134 1.27 28.90 -14.22
CA TYR A 134 2.31 28.22 -15.01
C TYR A 134 3.55 29.11 -15.24
N ALA A 135 3.33 30.39 -15.55
CA ALA A 135 4.41 31.37 -15.74
C ALA A 135 5.28 31.52 -14.48
N ASP A 136 4.66 31.62 -13.30
CA ASP A 136 5.38 31.73 -12.02
C ASP A 136 6.15 30.45 -11.68
N ASP A 137 5.59 29.28 -11.98
CA ASP A 137 6.26 27.99 -11.77
C ASP A 137 7.51 27.81 -12.65
N THR A 138 7.49 28.37 -13.86
CA THR A 138 8.65 28.36 -14.78
C THR A 138 9.66 29.47 -14.54
N ALA A 139 9.31 30.48 -13.73
CA ALA A 139 10.17 31.64 -13.52
C ALA A 139 11.45 31.31 -12.72
N THR A 140 12.54 32.01 -13.07
CA THR A 140 13.88 31.89 -12.46
C THR A 140 14.44 33.23 -11.98
N ASP A 141 13.68 34.33 -12.12
CA ASP A 141 14.08 35.67 -11.69
C ASP A 141 14.03 35.85 -10.16
N ALA A 142 14.60 36.96 -9.70
CA ALA A 142 14.56 37.35 -8.30
C ALA A 142 13.11 37.48 -7.80
N GLY A 143 12.72 36.60 -6.88
CA GLY A 143 11.37 36.56 -6.33
C GLY A 143 10.46 35.47 -6.91
N ALA A 144 10.92 34.68 -7.89
CA ALA A 144 10.17 33.54 -8.42
C ALA A 144 9.71 32.59 -7.31
N ASP A 145 10.58 32.24 -6.37
CA ASP A 145 10.23 31.38 -5.23
C ASP A 145 9.09 31.93 -4.37
N ARG A 146 8.99 33.26 -4.25
CA ARG A 146 7.90 33.90 -3.50
C ARG A 146 6.57 33.74 -4.23
N ARG A 147 6.56 33.82 -5.56
CA ARG A 147 5.35 33.67 -6.38
C ARG A 147 4.87 32.22 -6.49
N LYS A 148 5.77 31.24 -6.30
CA LYS A 148 5.43 29.80 -6.25
C LYS A 148 4.83 29.34 -4.92
N ARG A 149 4.81 30.18 -3.88
CA ARG A 149 4.32 29.80 -2.55
C ARG A 149 2.80 29.73 -2.51
N VAL A 150 2.29 28.61 -2.01
CA VAL A 150 0.87 28.41 -1.69
C VAL A 150 0.57 28.79 -0.23
N ASP A 151 -0.67 29.16 0.05
CA ASP A 151 -1.12 29.59 1.39
C ASP A 151 -0.85 28.51 2.46
N ALA A 152 -0.37 28.92 3.64
CA ALA A 152 -0.06 28.01 4.73
C ALA A 152 -1.30 27.29 5.30
N ALA A 153 -2.51 27.82 5.11
CA ALA A 153 -3.77 27.18 5.48
C ALA A 153 -3.94 25.80 4.84
N ASN A 154 -3.34 25.58 3.66
CA ASN A 154 -3.36 24.29 2.99
C ASN A 154 -2.71 23.17 3.83
N TRP A 155 -1.65 23.48 4.57
CA TRP A 155 -0.96 22.52 5.44
C TRP A 155 -1.81 22.14 6.65
N ARG A 156 -2.54 23.10 7.21
CA ARG A 156 -3.42 22.87 8.37
C ARG A 156 -4.63 22.00 8.04
N ALA A 157 -5.03 21.97 6.76
CA ALA A 157 -6.14 21.15 6.27
C ALA A 157 -5.71 19.73 5.85
N MET A 158 -4.42 19.39 5.92
CA MET A 158 -3.95 18.04 5.63
C MET A 158 -4.30 17.11 6.80
N PRO A 159 -5.02 16.00 6.56
CA PRO A 159 -5.26 15.04 7.61
C PRO A 159 -3.96 14.33 7.99
N ASP A 160 -3.79 13.98 9.27
CA ASP A 160 -2.71 13.11 9.70
C ASP A 160 -3.02 11.65 9.35
N PHE A 161 -1.97 10.85 9.16
CA PHE A 161 -2.13 9.41 9.01
C PHE A 161 -2.54 8.77 10.35
N ALA A 162 -3.73 8.16 10.35
CA ALA A 162 -4.24 7.38 11.48
C ALA A 162 -4.48 5.94 11.04
N PHE A 163 -3.62 5.01 11.51
CA PHE A 163 -3.80 3.59 11.23
C PHE A 163 -5.05 3.04 11.91
N ARG A 164 -5.89 2.35 11.15
CA ARG A 164 -7.06 1.62 11.66
C ARG A 164 -6.73 0.13 11.74
N PRO A 165 -6.53 -0.43 12.96
CA PRO A 165 -6.26 -1.86 13.12
C PRO A 165 -7.49 -2.70 12.76
N ALA A 166 -7.29 -4.02 12.64
CA ALA A 166 -8.41 -4.93 12.52
C ALA A 166 -9.25 -4.91 13.80
N GLY A 167 -10.58 -4.98 13.65
CA GLY A 167 -11.48 -5.09 14.80
C GLY A 167 -11.30 -6.42 15.55
N PRO A 168 -11.66 -6.47 16.85
CA PRO A 168 -11.46 -7.66 17.68
C PRO A 168 -12.04 -8.93 17.08
N GLY A 169 -13.24 -8.86 16.49
CA GLY A 169 -13.88 -10.02 15.85
C GLY A 169 -13.17 -10.54 14.60
N THR A 170 -12.40 -9.70 13.91
CA THR A 170 -11.56 -10.14 12.78
C THR A 170 -10.29 -10.83 13.27
N LEU A 171 -9.64 -10.27 14.30
CA LEU A 171 -8.47 -10.89 14.94
C LEU A 171 -8.83 -12.25 15.57
N ALA A 172 -9.96 -12.32 16.28
CA ALA A 172 -10.46 -13.56 16.87
C ALA A 172 -10.71 -14.64 15.81
N ARG A 173 -11.37 -14.30 14.70
CA ARG A 173 -11.60 -15.25 13.59
C ARG A 173 -10.29 -15.71 12.94
N ALA A 174 -9.33 -14.80 12.75
CA ALA A 174 -8.02 -15.13 12.20
C ALA A 174 -7.22 -16.06 13.13
N ALA A 175 -7.43 -15.96 14.45
CA ALA A 175 -6.78 -16.80 15.45
C ALA A 175 -7.35 -18.23 15.55
N LEU A 176 -8.61 -18.47 15.14
CA LEU A 176 -9.29 -19.76 15.32
C LEU A 176 -8.54 -20.98 14.76
N PRO A 177 -7.95 -20.96 13.54
CA PRO A 177 -7.25 -22.13 13.02
C PRO A 177 -6.03 -22.50 13.86
N GLY A 178 -5.23 -21.50 14.27
CA GLY A 178 -4.09 -21.72 15.16
C GLY A 178 -4.52 -22.25 16.52
N LEU A 179 -5.60 -21.68 17.09
CA LEU A 179 -6.17 -22.15 18.35
C LEU A 179 -6.62 -23.62 18.26
N ALA A 180 -7.31 -24.01 17.18
CA ALA A 180 -7.78 -25.38 16.98
C ALA A 180 -6.61 -26.38 16.95
N VAL A 181 -5.52 -26.05 16.25
CA VAL A 181 -4.33 -26.91 16.19
C VAL A 181 -3.63 -27.00 17.55
N VAL A 182 -3.54 -25.89 18.30
CA VAL A 182 -2.98 -25.91 19.66
C VAL A 182 -3.82 -26.78 20.59
N LEU A 183 -5.15 -26.65 20.56
CA LEU A 183 -6.05 -27.48 21.35
C LEU A 183 -5.93 -28.96 20.99
N LEU A 184 -5.79 -29.29 19.70
CA LEU A 184 -5.54 -30.66 19.24
C LEU A 184 -4.26 -31.22 19.85
N TRP A 185 -3.15 -30.47 19.81
CA TRP A 185 -1.89 -30.88 20.43
C TRP A 185 -2.00 -31.08 21.94
N LEU A 186 -2.72 -30.20 22.64
CA LEU A 186 -2.96 -30.34 24.07
C LEU A 186 -3.76 -31.61 24.39
N THR A 187 -4.84 -31.86 23.65
CA THR A 187 -5.64 -33.09 23.84
C THR A 187 -4.83 -34.35 23.58
N ALA A 188 -4.02 -34.37 22.52
CA ALA A 188 -3.14 -35.49 22.19
C ALA A 188 -2.09 -35.72 23.29
N ALA A 189 -1.45 -34.66 23.78
CA ALA A 189 -0.48 -34.74 24.87
C ALA A 189 -1.12 -35.25 26.17
N SER A 190 -2.31 -34.76 26.54
CA SER A 190 -3.05 -35.23 27.71
C SER A 190 -3.45 -36.70 27.58
N ALA A 191 -3.91 -37.15 26.41
CA ALA A 191 -4.27 -38.55 26.16
C ALA A 191 -3.06 -39.49 26.25
N LEU A 192 -1.92 -39.09 25.68
CA LEU A 192 -0.67 -39.85 25.77
C LEU A 192 -0.16 -39.94 27.21
N LEU A 193 -0.25 -38.84 27.97
CA LEU A 193 0.10 -38.81 29.38
C LEU A 193 -0.78 -39.77 30.19
N ALA A 194 -2.11 -39.68 30.04
CA ALA A 194 -3.05 -40.55 30.73
C ALA A 194 -2.81 -42.04 30.40
N PHE A 195 -2.55 -42.35 29.13
CA PHE A 195 -2.22 -43.71 28.69
C PHE A 195 -0.91 -44.22 29.31
N ALA A 196 0.14 -43.39 29.34
CA ALA A 196 1.41 -43.74 29.95
C ALA A 196 1.26 -43.99 31.46
N THR A 197 0.52 -43.13 32.16
CA THR A 197 0.24 -43.30 33.60
C THR A 197 -0.56 -44.57 33.88
N TYR A 198 -1.59 -44.87 33.08
CA TYR A 198 -2.36 -46.11 33.21
C TYR A 198 -1.48 -47.35 33.02
N ARG A 199 -0.62 -47.37 32.00
CA ARG A 199 0.31 -48.49 31.76
C ARG A 199 1.33 -48.70 32.86
N LEU A 200 1.83 -47.62 33.46
CA LEU A 200 2.78 -47.70 34.58
C LEU A 200 2.10 -48.16 35.87
N GLY A 201 0.86 -47.73 36.11
CA GLY A 201 0.06 -48.16 37.25
C GLY A 201 -0.35 -49.63 37.17
N ALA A 202 -0.70 -50.14 35.99
CA ALA A 202 -1.07 -51.55 35.77
C ALA A 202 0.11 -52.55 35.83
N ARG A 203 1.36 -52.06 35.93
CA ARG A 203 2.57 -52.88 36.05
C ARG A 203 3.11 -52.97 37.49
N ARG A 204 2.44 -52.34 38.45
CA ARG A 204 2.69 -52.50 39.89
C ARG A 204 1.66 -53.43 40.49
#